data_AF-S8ENI9-F1
#
_entry.id   AF-S8ENI9-F1
#
_cell.length_a   1.000
_cell.length_b   1.000
_cell.length_c   1.000
_cell.angle_alpha   90.00
_cell.angle_beta   90.00
_cell.angle_gamma   90.00
#
_symmetry.space_group_name_H-M   'P 1'
#
loop_
_entity.id
_entity.type
_entity.pdbx_description
1 polymer ?
#
loop_
_entity_poly.entity_id
_entity_poly.type
_entity_poly.pdbx_seq_one_letter_code
_entity_poly.pdbx_strand_id
1 'polypeptide(L)'
;IHRILLEAQNRWLRPAEISRILENFQNFQIAREPPNRPPSGSVFLFDRKQHRYFRRDGHNWRKKRDGKTVKEAHERLKVGSVDVLHCYYAHGEDNECFQRRSYWLLDEERSNIVFVHYRDTKYMKQ
;
A
#
# COMPACT_ATOMS: atom_id res chain seq x y z
N ILE A 1 6.19 -1.16 16.99
CA ILE A 1 6.38 -1.56 15.57
C ILE A 1 6.17 -3.06 15.37
N HIS A 2 6.79 -3.93 16.17
CA HIS A 2 6.74 -5.38 16.00
C HIS A 2 5.33 -5.97 15.78
N ARG A 3 4.34 -5.57 16.60
CA ARG A 3 2.94 -6.01 16.44
C ARG A 3 2.33 -5.63 15.08
N ILE A 4 2.54 -4.40 14.60
CA ILE A 4 2.00 -3.97 13.30
C ILE A 4 2.61 -4.76 12.14
N LEU A 5 3.90 -5.09 12.22
CA LEU A 5 4.55 -5.93 11.20
C LEU A 5 3.99 -7.35 11.20
N LEU A 6 3.76 -7.95 12.37
CA LEU A 6 3.10 -9.25 12.50
C LEU A 6 1.67 -9.24 11.96
N GLU A 7 0.90 -8.20 12.27
CA GLU A 7 -0.47 -8.05 11.73
C GLU A 7 -0.44 -7.89 10.21
N ALA A 8 0.49 -7.10 9.67
CA ALA A 8 0.67 -6.93 8.23
C ALA A 8 1.03 -8.26 7.52
N GLN A 9 1.73 -9.17 8.20
CA GLN A 9 2.02 -10.53 7.75
C GLN A 9 0.83 -11.49 7.78
N ASN A 10 -0.28 -11.14 8.44
CA ASN A 10 -1.47 -12.01 8.50
C ASN A 10 -2.74 -11.42 7.88
N ARG A 11 -2.91 -10.10 7.86
CA ARG A 11 -4.09 -9.42 7.31
C ARG A 11 -3.75 -8.03 6.76
N TRP A 12 -4.69 -7.45 6.01
CA TRP A 12 -4.66 -6.02 5.73
C TRP A 12 -4.79 -5.23 7.05
N LEU A 13 -3.98 -4.19 7.19
CA LEU A 13 -4.11 -3.27 8.32
C LEU A 13 -5.45 -2.51 8.21
N ARG A 14 -6.07 -2.24 9.35
CA ARG A 14 -7.33 -1.49 9.43
C ARG A 14 -7.05 -0.02 9.13
N PRO A 15 -8.02 0.74 8.60
CA PRO A 15 -7.86 2.17 8.35
C PRO A 15 -7.31 2.96 9.55
N ALA A 16 -7.79 2.69 10.76
CA ALA A 16 -7.33 3.35 11.98
C ALA A 16 -5.85 3.06 12.31
N GLU A 17 -5.38 1.83 12.02
CA GLU A 17 -3.96 1.48 12.21
C GLU A 17 -3.10 2.22 11.19
N ILE A 18 -3.56 2.31 9.94
CA ILE A 18 -2.85 2.98 8.85
C ILE A 18 -2.80 4.50 9.07
N SER A 19 -3.91 5.16 9.44
CA SER A 19 -3.88 6.61 9.69
C SER A 19 -2.96 6.94 10.85
N ARG A 20 -2.97 6.14 11.94
CA ARG A 20 -2.02 6.33 13.04
C ARG A 20 -0.56 6.20 12.60
N ILE A 21 -0.23 5.26 11.71
CA ILE A 21 1.13 5.13 11.15
C ILE A 21 1.49 6.38 10.34
N LEU A 22 0.59 6.83 9.46
CA LEU A 22 0.81 8.00 8.60
C LEU A 22 0.93 9.30 9.40
N GLU A 23 0.13 9.48 10.45
CA GLU A 23 0.18 10.66 11.33
C GLU A 23 1.47 10.72 12.16
N ASN A 24 2.08 9.56 12.43
CA ASN A 24 3.27 9.43 13.26
C ASN A 24 4.47 8.96 12.44
N PHE A 25 4.50 9.26 11.14
CA PHE A 25 5.47 8.71 10.20
C PHE A 25 6.93 9.01 10.58
N GLN A 26 7.19 10.09 11.31
CA GLN A 26 8.53 10.46 11.78
C GLN A 26 9.15 9.41 12.71
N ASN A 27 8.31 8.57 13.34
CA ASN A 27 8.74 7.48 14.22
C ASN A 27 9.11 6.21 13.44
N PHE A 28 9.04 6.24 12.11
CA PHE A 28 9.28 5.10 11.24
C PHE A 28 10.31 5.43 10.17
N GLN A 29 10.99 4.40 9.69
CA GLN A 29 11.93 4.55 8.59
C GLN A 29 11.18 4.76 7.27
N ILE A 30 11.51 5.85 6.57
CA ILE A 30 11.07 6.09 5.19
C ILE A 30 12.02 5.35 4.24
N ALA A 31 11.45 4.55 3.35
CA ALA A 31 12.19 3.84 2.32
C ALA A 31 12.73 4.84 1.28
N ARG A 32 14.02 4.67 0.94
CA ARG A 32 14.77 5.56 0.04
C ARG A 32 14.69 5.14 -1.43
N GLU A 33 14.15 3.97 -1.70
CA GLU A 33 14.03 3.40 -3.04
C GLU A 33 12.87 2.41 -3.09
N PRO A 34 12.23 2.21 -4.26
CA PRO A 34 11.21 1.18 -4.40
C PRO A 34 11.82 -0.21 -4.17
N PRO A 35 11.12 -1.11 -3.45
CA PRO A 35 11.59 -2.48 -3.25
C PRO A 35 11.57 -3.25 -4.57
N ASN A 36 12.39 -4.29 -4.70
CA ASN A 36 12.34 -5.19 -5.85
C ASN A 36 11.56 -6.46 -5.50
N ARG A 37 10.36 -6.62 -6.09
CA ARG A 37 9.43 -7.74 -5.90
C ARG A 37 9.25 -8.12 -4.43
N PRO A 38 8.82 -7.17 -3.56
CA PRO A 38 8.64 -7.46 -2.14
C PRO A 38 7.65 -8.61 -1.94
N PRO A 39 7.91 -9.53 -0.99
CA PRO A 39 7.02 -10.65 -0.71
C PRO A 39 5.74 -10.20 0.01
N SER A 40 4.77 -11.11 0.08
CA SER A 40 3.54 -10.94 0.87
C SER A 40 3.84 -10.62 2.34
N GLY A 41 3.07 -9.70 2.91
CA GLY A 41 3.25 -9.18 4.26
C GLY A 41 4.20 -7.98 4.36
N SER A 42 4.91 -7.64 3.28
CA SER A 42 5.83 -6.49 3.29
C SER A 42 5.07 -5.16 3.35
N VAL A 43 5.65 -4.22 4.09
CA VAL A 43 5.12 -2.85 4.24
C VAL A 43 6.23 -1.83 4.13
N PHE A 44 5.91 -0.67 3.56
CA PHE A 44 6.86 0.42 3.35
C PHE A 44 6.20 1.78 3.55
N LEU A 45 6.98 2.76 4.00
CA LEU A 45 6.62 4.16 4.00
C LEU A 45 7.48 4.91 2.98
N PHE A 46 6.87 5.79 2.20
CA PHE A 46 7.57 6.63 1.23
C PHE A 46 7.13 8.08 1.40
N ASP A 47 8.07 9.01 1.19
CA ASP A 47 7.73 10.40 0.89
C ASP A 47 7.64 10.58 -0.64
N ARG A 48 6.44 10.81 -1.16
CA ARG A 48 6.20 10.99 -2.60
C ARG A 48 6.92 12.20 -3.19
N LYS A 49 7.28 13.20 -2.38
CA LYS A 49 8.06 14.35 -2.84
C LYS A 49 9.48 13.93 -3.24
N GLN A 50 10.02 12.92 -2.56
CA GLN A 50 11.38 12.41 -2.79
C GLN A 50 11.37 11.17 -3.70
N HIS A 51 10.34 10.32 -3.58
CA HIS A 51 10.26 9.02 -4.24
C HIS A 51 8.98 8.87 -5.07
N ARG A 52 8.84 9.71 -6.11
CA ARG A 52 7.69 9.69 -7.04
C ARG A 52 7.43 8.31 -7.68
N TYR A 53 8.47 7.50 -7.83
CA TYR A 53 8.43 6.20 -8.51
C TYR A 53 8.37 4.99 -7.57
N PHE A 54 7.88 5.16 -6.33
CA PHE A 54 7.74 4.05 -5.36
C PHE A 54 6.97 2.82 -5.87
N ARG A 55 6.16 2.98 -6.93
CA ARG A 55 5.40 1.90 -7.58
C ARG A 55 6.23 1.07 -8.57
N ARG A 56 7.48 1.44 -8.88
CA ARG A 56 8.41 0.65 -9.72
C ARG A 56 9.00 -0.48 -8.89
N ASP A 57 8.13 -1.33 -8.37
CA ASP A 57 8.45 -2.34 -7.36
C ASP A 57 8.78 -3.72 -7.96
N GLY A 58 9.07 -3.78 -9.25
CA GLY A 58 9.47 -5.00 -9.96
C GLY A 58 8.35 -6.02 -10.19
N HIS A 59 7.15 -5.82 -9.65
CA HIS A 59 6.00 -6.69 -9.91
C HIS A 59 5.32 -6.35 -11.23
N ASN A 60 4.85 -7.37 -11.95
CA ASN A 60 3.94 -7.19 -13.08
C ASN A 60 2.53 -7.00 -12.53
N TRP A 61 2.02 -5.77 -12.63
CA TRP A 61 0.65 -5.45 -12.24
C TRP A 61 -0.29 -5.53 -13.44
N ARG A 62 -1.53 -5.94 -13.19
CA ARG A 62 -2.60 -5.97 -14.19
C ARG A 62 -2.72 -4.65 -14.89
N LYS A 63 -2.79 -4.68 -16.22
CA LYS A 63 -2.89 -3.48 -17.05
C LYS A 63 -4.30 -3.28 -17.57
N LYS A 64 -4.61 -2.05 -17.95
CA LYS A 64 -5.82 -1.69 -18.71
C LYS A 64 -5.72 -2.29 -20.12
N ARG A 65 -6.82 -2.20 -20.89
CA ARG A 65 -6.88 -2.69 -22.28
C ARG A 65 -5.80 -2.09 -23.20
N ASP A 66 -5.25 -0.93 -22.83
CA ASP A 66 -4.16 -0.29 -23.56
C ASP A 66 -2.80 -1.00 -23.42
N GLY A 67 -2.68 -2.00 -22.54
CA GLY A 67 -1.44 -2.74 -22.28
C GLY A 67 -0.31 -1.92 -21.64
N LYS A 68 -0.58 -0.66 -21.26
CA LYS A 68 0.41 0.29 -20.75
C LYS A 68 0.11 0.74 -19.32
N THR A 69 -1.14 1.05 -19.04
CA THR A 69 -1.54 1.65 -17.77
C THR A 69 -1.90 0.56 -16.77
N VAL A 70 -1.36 0.62 -15.55
CA VAL A 70 -1.79 -0.30 -14.47
C VAL A 70 -3.27 -0.06 -14.15
N LYS A 71 -4.03 -1.15 -14.01
CA LYS A 71 -5.42 -1.13 -13.58
C LYS A 71 -5.47 -0.98 -12.06
N GLU A 72 -5.39 0.27 -11.60
CA GLU A 72 -5.58 0.62 -10.20
C GLU A 72 -7.05 0.99 -9.91
N ALA A 73 -7.63 0.43 -8.85
CA ALA A 73 -8.91 0.88 -8.30
C ALA A 73 -8.64 1.87 -7.16
N HIS A 74 -9.47 2.91 -7.03
CA HIS A 74 -9.29 3.95 -6.02
C HIS A 74 -10.52 4.00 -5.10
N GLU A 75 -10.28 4.04 -3.80
CA GLU A 75 -11.31 4.11 -2.76
C GLU A 75 -10.92 5.15 -1.70
N ARG A 76 -11.92 5.67 -0.97
CA ARG A 76 -11.71 6.40 0.28
C ARG A 76 -12.10 5.51 1.45
N LEU A 77 -11.24 5.44 2.47
CA LEU A 77 -11.47 4.62 3.65
C LEU A 77 -11.77 5.47 4.87
N LYS A 78 -12.72 4.97 5.67
CA LYS A 78 -13.17 5.64 6.88
C LYS A 78 -12.41 5.18 8.13
N VAL A 79 -12.17 6.13 9.03
CA VAL A 79 -11.84 5.86 10.43
C VAL A 79 -13.03 6.30 11.27
N GLY A 80 -13.70 5.33 11.90
CA GLY A 80 -15.04 5.57 12.44
C GLY A 80 -16.03 5.87 11.31
N SER A 81 -16.64 7.05 11.33
CA SER A 81 -17.63 7.49 10.34
C SER A 81 -17.09 8.47 9.29
N VAL A 82 -15.83 8.90 9.43
CA VAL A 82 -15.23 9.98 8.63
C VAL A 82 -14.26 9.39 7.62
N ASP A 83 -14.32 9.84 6.36
CA ASP A 83 -13.31 9.50 5.35
C ASP A 83 -11.96 10.13 5.72
N VAL A 84 -10.91 9.32 5.80
CA VAL A 84 -9.57 9.78 6.24
C VAL A 84 -8.47 9.42 5.25
N LEU A 85 -8.60 8.30 4.52
CA LEU A 85 -7.53 7.78 3.68
C LEU A 85 -7.96 7.66 2.22
N HIS A 86 -7.06 7.99 1.30
CA HIS A 86 -7.06 7.39 -0.02
C HIS A 86 -6.52 5.96 0.05
N CYS A 87 -7.07 5.04 -0.73
CA CYS A 87 -6.54 3.69 -0.92
C CYS A 87 -6.57 3.27 -2.38
N TYR A 88 -5.40 2.96 -2.94
CA TYR A 88 -5.24 2.53 -4.33
C TYR A 88 -4.86 1.05 -4.35
N TYR A 89 -5.59 0.25 -5.12
CA TYR A 89 -5.48 -1.20 -5.18
C TYR A 89 -4.96 -1.64 -6.55
N ALA A 90 -3.91 -2.45 -6.57
CA ALA A 90 -3.41 -3.13 -7.75
C ALA A 90 -3.38 -4.64 -7.53
N HIS A 91 -3.66 -5.40 -8.59
CA HIS A 91 -3.63 -6.86 -8.61
C HIS A 91 -2.48 -7.33 -9.49
N GLY A 92 -1.76 -8.36 -9.07
CA GLY A 92 -0.71 -8.98 -9.87
C GLY A 92 -1.27 -9.53 -11.19
N GLU A 93 -0.51 -9.36 -12.26
CA GLU A 93 -0.78 -10.00 -13.56
C GLU A 93 -0.50 -11.50 -13.46
N ASP A 94 0.69 -11.86 -12.95
CA ASP A 94 1.15 -13.25 -12.85
C ASP A 94 0.41 -14.04 -11.76
N ASN A 95 0.05 -13.36 -10.67
CA ASN A 95 -0.72 -13.93 -9.55
C ASN A 95 -1.81 -12.95 -9.13
N GLU A 96 -3.06 -13.27 -9.47
CA GLU A 96 -4.22 -12.42 -9.14
C GLU A 96 -4.51 -12.30 -7.64
N CYS A 97 -4.03 -13.26 -6.86
CA CYS A 97 -4.17 -13.26 -5.41
C CYS A 97 -3.19 -12.30 -4.75
N PHE A 98 -2.08 -11.99 -5.41
CA PHE A 98 -1.11 -11.02 -4.93
C PHE A 98 -1.59 -9.60 -5.24
N GLN A 99 -1.62 -8.75 -4.22
CA GLN A 99 -2.15 -7.40 -4.29
C GLN A 99 -1.22 -6.41 -3.62
N ARG A 100 -1.26 -5.18 -4.11
CA ARG A 100 -0.67 -4.00 -3.46
C ARG A 100 -1.76 -3.01 -3.12
N ARG A 101 -1.74 -2.50 -1.89
CA ARG A 101 -2.55 -1.37 -1.45
C ARG A 101 -1.63 -0.21 -1.07
N SER A 102 -1.89 0.96 -1.63
CA SER A 102 -1.19 2.20 -1.30
C SER A 102 -2.15 3.17 -0.63
N TYR A 103 -1.74 3.74 0.50
CA TYR A 103 -2.56 4.58 1.37
C TYR A 103 -1.88 5.91 1.66
N TRP A 104 -2.64 7.00 1.68
CA TRP A 104 -2.21 8.29 2.20
C TRP A 104 -3.39 9.06 2.76
N LEU A 105 -3.12 10.04 3.62
CA LEU A 105 -4.16 10.88 4.22
C LEU A 105 -4.87 11.73 3.16
N LEU A 106 -6.17 11.95 3.34
CA LEU A 106 -6.96 12.91 2.56
C LEU A 106 -6.55 14.36 2.86
N ASP A 107 -5.97 14.61 4.03
CA ASP A 107 -5.36 15.89 4.39
C ASP A 107 -4.20 16.21 3.42
N GLU A 108 -4.38 17.26 2.63
CA GLU A 108 -3.44 17.65 1.57
C GLU A 108 -2.05 17.97 2.10
N GLU A 109 -1.95 18.60 3.29
CA GLU A 109 -0.68 19.00 3.89
C GLU A 109 0.18 17.79 4.28
N ARG A 110 -0.48 16.67 4.60
CA ARG A 110 0.15 15.41 5.04
C ARG A 110 0.07 14.30 4.00
N SER A 111 -0.48 14.59 2.83
CA SER A 111 -0.71 13.60 1.79
C SER A 111 0.58 13.07 1.17
N ASN A 112 1.73 13.73 1.34
CA ASN A 112 2.98 13.31 0.70
C ASN A 112 3.48 11.95 1.20
N ILE A 113 3.16 11.56 2.44
CA ILE A 113 3.55 10.27 2.99
C ILE A 113 2.59 9.18 2.53
N VAL A 114 3.15 8.10 1.97
CA VAL A 114 2.39 6.94 1.50
C VAL A 114 2.83 5.69 2.25
N PHE A 115 1.85 4.95 2.75
CA PHE A 115 2.03 3.60 3.27
C PHE A 115 1.67 2.60 2.17
N VAL A 116 2.58 1.66 1.86
CA VAL A 116 2.36 0.62 0.86
C VAL A 116 2.39 -0.73 1.54
N HIS A 117 1.40 -1.56 1.25
CA HIS A 117 1.25 -2.91 1.82
C HIS A 117 1.02 -3.92 0.71
N TYR A 118 1.78 -5.02 0.76
CA TYR A 118 1.71 -6.13 -0.18
C TYR A 118 1.15 -7.38 0.51
N ARG A 119 0.15 -8.06 -0.08
CA ARG A 119 -0.35 -9.33 0.45
C ARG A 119 -0.92 -10.25 -0.63
N ASP A 120 -0.84 -11.53 -0.35
CA ASP A 120 -1.73 -12.53 -0.92
C ASP A 120 -3.10 -12.54 -0.21
N THR A 121 -4.19 -12.53 -0.97
CA THR A 121 -5.56 -12.44 -0.44
C THR A 121 -6.34 -13.75 -0.47
N LYS A 122 -5.76 -14.83 -1.00
CA LYS A 122 -6.35 -16.17 -0.97
C LYS A 122 -5.30 -17.17 -0.53
N TYR A 123 -5.68 -18.07 0.37
CA TYR A 123 -5.02 -19.36 0.47
C TYR A 123 -5.17 -20.07 -0.89
N MET A 124 -4.13 -20.76 -1.35
CA MET A 124 -4.27 -21.74 -2.42
C MET A 124 -5.48 -22.62 -2.08
N LYS A 125 -6.49 -22.67 -2.96
CA LYS A 125 -7.44 -23.79 -2.89
C LYS A 125 -6.59 -25.04 -3.14
N GLN A 126 -6.41 -25.86 -2.11
CA GLN A 126 -6.06 -27.26 -2.31
C GLN A 126 -7.23 -27.95 -3.01
#